data_AF-A0A0R1SQ37-F1
#
_entry.id   AF-A0A0R1SQ37-F1
#
_cell.length_a   1.000
_cell.length_b   1.000
_cell.length_c   1.000
_cell.angle_alpha   90.00
_cell.angle_beta   90.00
_cell.angle_gamma   90.00
#
_symmetry.space_group_name_H-M   'P 1'
#
loop_
_entity.id
_entity.type
_entity.pdbx_description
1 polymer ?
#
loop_
_entity_poly.entity_id
_entity_poly.type
_entity_poly.pdbx_seq_one_letter_code
_entity_poly.pdbx_strand_id
1 'polypeptide(L)'
;MEVLSEVLVLMSGWFFIGLLGFVVTLFIGRNKGNKTAQMTGKYGSLICLALSVSLISLGLIANESVEEEAARQEEMNKAFTKSSKQFTKFAKSADSYASIVADLEHREWGNAIDGSGNFDVDETVSDIVFNNSGLIGIVNRNLKDMKKQLNIMEKNDTNKFDYKAHKELYKKTKKMYNFISSPYGSYLNFPSNFRSFEDDFDDAYSNLTK
;
A
#
# COMPACT_ATOMS: atom_id res chain seq x y z
N MET A 1 -8.27 -17.21 12.61
CA MET A 1 -7.13 -17.98 13.12
C MET A 1 -7.01 -17.82 14.63
N GLU A 2 -7.12 -16.62 15.20
CA GLU A 2 -7.21 -16.40 16.67
C GLU A 2 -8.32 -17.25 17.32
N VAL A 3 -9.56 -17.16 16.83
CA VAL A 3 -10.69 -17.97 17.33
C VAL A 3 -10.40 -19.47 17.28
N LEU A 4 -9.63 -19.94 16.28
CA LEU A 4 -9.26 -21.34 16.17
C LEU A 4 -8.20 -21.71 17.23
N SER A 5 -7.20 -20.87 17.44
CA SER A 5 -6.19 -21.07 18.49
C SER A 5 -6.82 -21.09 19.88
N GLU A 6 -7.71 -20.14 20.18
CA GLU A 6 -8.45 -20.09 21.45
C GLU A 6 -9.30 -21.35 21.67
N VAL A 7 -10.03 -21.80 20.64
CA VAL A 7 -10.82 -23.04 20.70
C VAL A 7 -9.93 -24.25 20.94
N LEU A 8 -8.77 -24.36 20.29
CA LEU A 8 -7.82 -25.47 20.47
C LEU A 8 -7.24 -25.50 21.89
N VAL A 9 -6.89 -24.33 22.45
CA VAL A 9 -6.40 -24.21 23.84
C VAL A 9 -7.50 -24.59 24.83
N LEU A 10 -8.74 -24.11 24.65
CA LEU A 10 -9.88 -24.48 25.49
C LEU A 10 -10.19 -25.98 25.43
N MET A 11 -10.15 -26.58 24.23
CA MET A 11 -10.31 -28.03 24.06
C MET A 11 -9.21 -28.82 24.77
N SER A 12 -7.96 -28.34 24.75
CA SER A 12 -6.87 -28.97 25.49
C SER A 12 -7.13 -29.01 27.00
N GLY A 13 -7.75 -27.96 27.55
CA GLY A 13 -8.16 -27.89 28.96
C GLY A 13 -9.14 -29.01 29.35
N TRP A 14 -10.11 -29.32 28.47
CA TRP A 14 -11.04 -30.44 28.70
C TRP A 14 -10.35 -31.80 28.74
N PHE A 15 -9.39 -32.03 27.84
CA PHE A 15 -8.58 -33.27 27.86
C PHE A 15 -7.67 -33.33 29.09
N PHE A 16 -7.20 -32.20 29.60
CA PHE A 16 -6.41 -32.13 30.83
C PHE A 16 -7.25 -32.46 32.07
N ILE A 17 -8.51 -32.00 32.13
CA ILE A 17 -9.46 -32.41 33.18
C ILE A 17 -9.73 -33.93 33.09
N GLY A 18 -9.92 -34.45 31.87
CA GLY A 18 -10.04 -35.89 31.63
C GLY A 18 -8.81 -36.68 32.07
N LEU A 19 -7.60 -36.17 31.79
CA LEU A 19 -6.33 -36.73 32.23
C LEU A 19 -6.31 -36.92 33.76
N LEU A 20 -6.66 -35.86 34.51
CA LEU A 20 -6.73 -35.91 35.97
C LEU A 20 -7.70 -37.01 36.45
N GLY A 21 -8.88 -37.11 35.84
CA GLY A 21 -9.85 -38.16 36.13
C GLY A 21 -9.31 -39.58 35.90
N PHE A 22 -8.60 -39.80 34.78
CA PHE A 22 -7.98 -41.09 34.49
C PHE A 22 -6.78 -41.41 35.40
N VAL A 23 -6.00 -40.41 35.80
CA VAL A 23 -4.91 -40.57 36.78
C VAL A 23 -5.46 -40.96 38.14
N VAL A 24 -6.55 -40.34 38.60
CA VAL A 24 -7.24 -40.74 39.84
C VAL A 24 -7.76 -42.18 39.73
N THR A 25 -8.35 -42.54 38.60
CA THR A 25 -8.84 -43.91 38.33
C THR A 25 -7.71 -44.94 38.36
N LEU A 26 -6.54 -44.59 37.81
CA LEU A 26 -5.31 -45.41 37.87
C LEU A 26 -4.86 -45.64 39.32
N PHE A 27 -4.83 -44.58 40.14
CA PHE A 27 -4.43 -44.66 41.54
C PHE A 27 -5.40 -45.52 42.36
N ILE A 28 -6.70 -45.33 42.19
CA ILE A 28 -7.73 -46.14 42.86
C ILE A 28 -7.62 -47.61 42.43
N GLY A 29 -7.42 -47.87 41.13
CA GLY A 29 -7.22 -49.22 40.59
C GLY A 29 -6.02 -49.92 41.21
N ARG A 30 -4.88 -49.23 41.37
CA ARG A 30 -3.70 -49.76 42.06
C ARG A 30 -3.97 -50.04 43.54
N ASN A 31 -4.60 -49.10 44.26
CA ASN A 31 -4.83 -49.23 45.69
C ASN A 31 -5.82 -50.35 46.04
N LYS A 32 -6.79 -50.62 45.17
CA LYS A 32 -7.82 -51.67 45.36
C LYS A 32 -7.50 -53.00 44.66
N GLY A 33 -6.36 -53.12 43.99
CA GLY A 33 -5.99 -54.32 43.22
C GLY A 33 -6.89 -54.61 42.01
N ASN A 34 -7.67 -53.64 41.53
CA ASN A 34 -8.57 -53.81 40.39
C ASN A 34 -7.81 -53.58 39.07
N LYS A 35 -7.46 -54.69 38.40
CA LYS A 35 -6.71 -54.68 37.13
C LYS A 35 -7.44 -53.93 36.01
N THR A 36 -8.77 -53.98 35.95
CA THR A 36 -9.55 -53.29 34.91
C THR A 36 -9.47 -51.78 35.09
N ALA A 37 -9.71 -51.28 36.30
CA ALA A 37 -9.62 -49.84 36.60
C ALA A 37 -8.18 -49.31 36.38
N GLN A 38 -7.17 -50.12 36.71
CA GLN A 38 -5.77 -49.79 36.45
C GLN A 38 -5.47 -49.68 34.94
N MET A 39 -5.97 -50.59 34.12
CA MET A 39 -5.77 -50.55 32.66
C MET A 39 -6.51 -49.37 32.03
N THR A 40 -7.78 -49.13 32.40
CA THR A 40 -8.56 -47.99 31.90
C THR A 40 -7.91 -46.65 32.27
N GLY A 41 -7.45 -46.49 33.51
CA GLY A 41 -6.73 -45.29 33.94
C GLY A 41 -5.42 -45.07 33.17
N LYS A 42 -4.65 -46.14 32.90
CA LYS A 42 -3.38 -46.07 32.15
C LYS A 42 -3.58 -45.66 30.69
N TYR A 43 -4.49 -46.31 29.97
CA TYR A 43 -4.71 -45.99 28.56
C TYR A 43 -5.46 -44.66 28.40
N GLY A 44 -6.44 -44.38 29.25
CA GLY A 44 -7.17 -43.12 29.24
C GLY A 44 -6.24 -41.93 29.52
N SER A 45 -5.33 -42.03 30.49
CA SER A 45 -4.36 -40.98 30.75
C SER A 45 -3.38 -40.78 29.59
N LEU A 46 -2.89 -41.85 28.96
CA LEU A 46 -2.01 -41.74 27.78
C LEU A 46 -2.70 -41.04 26.60
N ILE A 47 -3.96 -41.40 26.31
CA ILE A 47 -4.74 -40.79 25.23
C ILE A 47 -5.02 -39.32 25.53
N CYS A 48 -5.49 -38.99 26.74
CA CYS A 48 -5.74 -37.61 27.14
C CYS A 48 -4.46 -36.77 27.10
N LEU A 49 -3.31 -37.32 27.51
CA LEU A 49 -2.03 -36.62 27.47
C LEU A 49 -1.61 -36.33 26.02
N ALA A 50 -1.68 -37.33 25.15
CA ALA A 50 -1.34 -37.18 23.73
C ALA A 50 -2.21 -36.10 23.06
N LEU A 51 -3.53 -36.15 23.27
CA LEU A 51 -4.46 -35.16 22.71
C LEU A 51 -4.25 -33.76 23.28
N SER A 52 -4.00 -33.63 24.59
CA SER A 52 -3.73 -32.33 25.22
C SER A 52 -2.48 -31.69 24.64
N VAL A 53 -1.38 -32.45 24.55
CA VAL A 53 -0.11 -31.95 24.00
C VAL A 53 -0.28 -31.56 22.53
N SER A 54 -0.87 -32.42 21.71
CA SER A 54 -1.06 -32.13 20.28
C SER A 54 -1.92 -30.87 20.04
N LEU A 55 -2.99 -30.67 20.80
CA LEU A 55 -3.85 -29.49 20.66
C LEU A 55 -3.16 -28.20 21.12
N ILE A 56 -2.38 -28.24 22.21
CA ILE A 56 -1.57 -27.11 22.67
C ILE A 56 -0.52 -26.75 21.61
N SER A 57 0.21 -27.74 21.07
CA SER A 57 1.22 -27.51 20.03
C SER A 57 0.61 -26.86 18.78
N LEU A 58 -0.54 -27.35 18.32
CA LEU A 58 -1.25 -26.78 17.17
C LEU A 58 -1.76 -25.35 17.44
N GLY A 59 -2.28 -25.10 18.65
CA GLY A 59 -2.73 -23.76 19.06
C GLY A 59 -1.59 -22.74 19.10
N LEU A 60 -0.43 -23.13 19.63
CA LEU A 60 0.76 -22.27 19.68
C LEU A 60 1.30 -21.94 18.29
N ILE A 61 1.44 -22.92 17.40
CA ILE A 61 1.88 -22.72 16.00
C ILE A 61 0.90 -21.80 15.26
N ALA A 62 -0.40 -22.00 15.45
CA ALA A 62 -1.41 -21.13 14.85
C ALA A 62 -1.30 -19.68 15.35
N ASN A 63 -0.99 -19.47 16.63
CA ASN A 63 -0.85 -18.12 17.20
C ASN A 63 0.41 -17.41 16.69
N GLU A 64 1.56 -18.11 16.67
CA GLU A 64 2.81 -17.57 16.14
C GLU A 64 2.68 -17.15 14.67
N SER A 65 1.98 -17.96 13.85
CA SER A 65 1.72 -17.61 12.45
C SER A 65 0.83 -16.37 12.29
N VAL A 66 -0.09 -16.12 13.23
CA VAL A 66 -0.94 -14.92 13.23
C VAL A 66 -0.14 -13.69 13.64
N GLU A 67 0.69 -13.79 14.68
CA GLU A 67 1.55 -12.70 15.11
C GLU A 67 2.57 -12.31 14.02
N GLU A 68 3.17 -13.30 13.35
CA GLU A 68 4.12 -13.06 12.26
C GLU A 68 3.44 -12.35 11.07
N GLU A 69 2.25 -12.80 10.68
CA GLU A 69 1.49 -12.18 9.59
C GLU A 69 1.03 -10.76 9.96
N ALA A 70 0.59 -10.53 11.20
CA ALA A 70 0.22 -9.20 11.68
C ALA A 70 1.43 -8.25 11.70
N ALA A 71 2.59 -8.72 12.16
CA ALA A 71 3.82 -7.94 12.14
C ALA A 71 4.25 -7.61 10.70
N ARG A 72 4.18 -8.58 9.79
CA ARG A 72 4.48 -8.39 8.36
C ARG A 72 3.56 -7.37 7.72
N GLN A 73 2.25 -7.45 7.95
CA GLN A 73 1.31 -6.46 7.42
C GLN A 73 1.56 -5.06 7.99
N GLU A 74 1.93 -4.95 9.26
CA GLU A 74 2.28 -3.67 9.87
C GLU A 74 3.53 -3.05 9.24
N GLU A 75 4.55 -3.84 8.94
CA GLU A 75 5.74 -3.39 8.21
C GLU A 75 5.39 -2.93 6.78
N MET A 76 4.58 -3.71 6.06
CA MET A 76 4.09 -3.33 4.73
C MET A 76 3.29 -2.02 4.78
N ASN A 77 2.41 -1.87 5.76
CA ASN A 77 1.61 -0.66 5.96
C ASN A 77 2.49 0.58 6.23
N LYS A 78 3.54 0.42 7.05
CA LYS A 78 4.53 1.48 7.31
C LYS A 78 5.29 1.86 6.04
N ALA A 79 5.73 0.89 5.25
CA ALA A 79 6.42 1.11 3.99
C ALA A 79 5.52 1.82 2.97
N PHE A 80 4.24 1.39 2.87
CA PHE A 80 3.22 2.04 2.06
C PHE A 80 3.05 3.51 2.47
N THR A 81 2.78 3.76 3.76
CA THR A 81 2.53 5.11 4.29
C THR A 81 3.72 6.05 4.07
N LYS A 82 4.94 5.57 4.30
CA LYS A 82 6.17 6.34 4.05
C LYS A 82 6.29 6.71 2.57
N SER A 83 6.02 5.76 1.68
CA SER A 83 6.09 5.96 0.23
C SER A 83 4.99 6.89 -0.27
N SER A 84 3.77 6.78 0.25
CA SER A 84 2.64 7.68 -0.03
C SER A 84 2.96 9.13 0.32
N LYS A 85 3.59 9.38 1.48
CA LYS A 85 4.03 10.74 1.87
C LYS A 85 5.04 11.32 0.90
N GLN A 86 6.03 10.53 0.48
CA GLN A 86 7.04 10.98 -0.49
C GLN A 86 6.41 11.20 -1.87
N PHE A 87 5.57 10.26 -2.33
CA PHE A 87 4.80 10.38 -3.56
C PHE A 87 4.03 11.70 -3.63
N THR A 88 3.31 12.03 -2.56
CA THR A 88 2.50 13.25 -2.44
C THR A 88 3.35 14.52 -2.53
N LYS A 89 4.57 14.51 -1.97
CA LYS A 89 5.50 15.64 -2.09
C LYS A 89 5.98 15.83 -3.53
N PHE A 90 6.34 14.74 -4.20
CA PHE A 90 6.75 14.80 -5.60
C PHE A 90 5.60 15.23 -6.51
N ALA A 91 4.36 14.78 -6.22
CA ALA A 91 3.17 15.20 -6.96
C ALA A 91 2.95 16.71 -6.88
N LYS A 92 2.95 17.28 -5.66
CA LYS A 92 2.85 18.74 -5.45
C LYS A 92 3.97 19.53 -6.10
N SER A 93 5.20 19.00 -6.05
CA SER A 93 6.32 19.66 -6.71
C SER A 93 6.20 19.61 -8.23
N ALA A 94 5.76 18.48 -8.80
CA ALA A 94 5.53 18.35 -10.24
C ALA A 94 4.45 19.33 -10.72
N ASP A 95 3.36 19.45 -9.96
CA ASP A 95 2.28 20.41 -10.20
C ASP A 95 2.77 21.86 -10.17
N SER A 96 3.39 22.28 -9.08
CA SER A 96 3.92 23.65 -8.96
C SER A 96 4.90 24.03 -10.08
N TYR A 97 5.80 23.13 -10.47
CA TYR A 97 6.71 23.39 -11.58
C TYR A 97 6.02 23.36 -12.95
N ALA A 98 4.97 22.55 -13.10
CA ALA A 98 4.18 22.54 -14.33
C ALA A 98 3.43 23.86 -14.53
N SER A 99 2.83 24.42 -13.47
CA SER A 99 2.16 25.74 -13.54
C SER A 99 3.15 26.85 -13.87
N ILE A 100 4.35 26.82 -13.28
CA ILE A 100 5.42 27.77 -13.64
C ILE A 100 5.78 27.65 -15.12
N VAL A 101 5.96 26.43 -15.64
CA VAL A 101 6.26 26.23 -17.08
C VAL A 101 5.12 26.77 -17.93
N ALA A 102 3.86 26.42 -17.63
CA ALA A 102 2.72 26.88 -18.41
C ALA A 102 2.62 28.42 -18.45
N ASP A 103 2.83 29.10 -17.33
CA ASP A 103 2.83 30.56 -17.27
C ASP A 103 3.97 31.18 -18.12
N LEU A 104 5.16 30.57 -18.10
CA LEU A 104 6.30 30.99 -18.90
C LEU A 104 6.03 30.79 -20.40
N GLU A 105 5.57 29.61 -20.79
CA GLU A 105 5.27 29.27 -22.18
C GLU A 105 4.18 30.16 -22.75
N HIS A 106 3.10 30.40 -21.99
CA HIS A 106 2.04 31.31 -22.42
C HIS A 106 2.54 32.75 -22.61
N ARG A 107 3.36 33.26 -21.68
CA ARG A 107 3.93 34.61 -21.79
C ARG A 107 4.88 34.74 -22.97
N GLU A 108 5.75 33.75 -23.18
CA GLU A 108 6.73 33.77 -24.28
C GLU A 108 6.06 33.65 -25.64
N TRP A 109 4.99 32.86 -25.77
CA TRP A 109 4.18 32.83 -26.99
C TRP A 109 3.52 34.19 -27.27
N GLY A 110 2.96 34.84 -26.25
CA GLY A 110 2.37 36.17 -26.42
C GLY A 110 3.37 37.20 -26.94
N ASN A 111 4.58 37.21 -26.36
CA ASN A 111 5.66 38.09 -26.80
C ASN A 111 6.10 37.83 -28.25
N ALA A 112 6.12 36.56 -28.68
CA ALA A 112 6.52 36.20 -30.03
C ALA A 112 5.47 36.62 -31.08
N ILE A 113 4.18 36.53 -30.74
CA ILE A 113 3.06 37.00 -31.59
C ILE A 113 3.14 38.52 -31.78
N ASP A 114 3.37 39.28 -30.71
CA ASP A 114 3.40 40.75 -30.76
C ASP A 114 4.66 41.29 -31.48
N GLY A 115 5.73 40.50 -31.56
CA GLY A 115 7.05 40.93 -32.03
C GLY A 115 7.45 40.52 -33.45
N SER A 116 6.67 39.72 -34.19
CA SER A 116 7.13 39.09 -35.44
C SER A 116 6.25 39.37 -36.67
N GLY A 117 6.89 39.76 -37.79
CA GLY A 117 6.25 39.91 -39.10
C GLY A 117 6.25 38.64 -39.97
N ASN A 118 7.07 37.64 -39.60
CA ASN A 118 7.13 36.28 -40.17
C ASN A 118 7.11 35.28 -39.01
N PHE A 119 5.91 34.92 -38.54
CA PHE A 119 5.70 34.04 -37.40
C PHE A 119 5.59 32.58 -37.86
N ASP A 120 6.64 31.78 -37.62
CA ASP A 120 6.53 30.32 -37.67
C ASP A 120 6.09 29.82 -36.29
N VAL A 121 4.87 29.31 -36.22
CA VAL A 121 4.26 28.84 -34.97
C VAL A 121 5.10 27.71 -34.40
N ASP A 122 5.47 26.72 -35.21
CA ASP A 122 6.07 25.46 -34.78
C ASP A 122 7.50 25.67 -34.27
N GLU A 123 8.28 26.50 -34.97
CA GLU A 123 9.62 26.91 -34.53
C GLU A 123 9.53 27.68 -33.19
N THR A 124 8.58 28.61 -33.09
CA THR A 124 8.36 29.38 -31.85
C THR A 124 7.99 28.47 -30.67
N VAL A 125 7.07 27.52 -30.85
CA VAL A 125 6.72 26.57 -29.77
C VAL A 125 7.94 25.76 -29.34
N SER A 126 8.69 25.25 -30.31
CA SER A 126 9.85 24.39 -30.06
C SER A 126 10.93 25.14 -29.28
N ASP A 127 11.22 26.39 -29.65
CA ASP A 127 12.20 27.22 -28.98
C ASP A 127 11.79 27.57 -27.54
N ILE A 128 10.51 27.87 -27.32
CA ILE A 128 9.96 28.13 -25.98
C ILE A 128 10.07 26.89 -25.09
N VAL A 129 9.67 25.72 -25.60
CA VAL A 129 9.81 24.45 -24.86
C VAL A 129 11.28 24.14 -24.58
N PHE A 130 12.17 24.41 -25.53
CA PHE A 130 13.61 24.25 -25.35
C PHE A 130 14.18 25.17 -24.27
N ASN A 131 13.79 26.45 -24.26
CA ASN A 131 14.20 27.42 -23.25
C ASN A 131 13.71 27.03 -21.85
N ASN A 132 12.52 26.44 -21.76
CA ASN A 132 11.93 25.96 -20.50
C ASN A 132 12.31 24.51 -20.13
N SER A 133 13.16 23.85 -20.94
CA SER A 133 13.53 22.44 -20.78
C SER A 133 14.11 22.07 -19.42
N GLY A 134 14.79 23.01 -18.75
CA GLY A 134 15.31 22.81 -17.40
C GLY A 134 14.21 22.56 -16.36
N LEU A 135 13.13 23.33 -16.43
CA LEU A 135 11.96 23.22 -15.54
C LEU A 135 11.10 22.00 -15.91
N ILE A 136 10.87 21.77 -17.21
CA ILE A 136 10.23 20.54 -17.71
C ILE A 136 11.00 19.30 -17.23
N GLY A 137 12.33 19.38 -17.21
CA GLY A 137 13.21 18.35 -16.66
C GLY A 137 13.00 18.10 -15.16
N ILE A 138 12.67 19.12 -14.36
CA ILE A 138 12.30 18.95 -12.94
C ILE A 138 10.98 18.18 -12.83
N VAL A 139 9.96 18.56 -13.61
CA VAL A 139 8.65 17.86 -13.62
C VAL A 139 8.83 16.39 -13.98
N ASN A 140 9.64 16.08 -15.02
CA ASN A 140 9.95 14.70 -15.41
C ASN A 140 10.67 13.91 -14.29
N ARG A 141 11.63 14.54 -13.59
CA ARG A 141 12.31 13.90 -12.45
C ARG A 141 11.32 13.57 -11.32
N ASN A 142 10.46 14.52 -10.96
CA ASN A 142 9.40 14.29 -9.98
C ASN A 142 8.47 13.15 -10.41
N LEU A 143 8.09 13.06 -11.69
CA LEU A 143 7.30 11.93 -12.21
C LEU A 143 8.03 10.59 -12.10
N LYS A 144 9.33 10.54 -12.36
CA LYS A 144 10.14 9.31 -12.16
C LYS A 144 10.16 8.91 -10.69
N ASP A 145 10.31 9.87 -9.79
CA ASP A 145 10.30 9.62 -8.35
C ASP A 145 8.91 9.20 -7.85
N MET A 146 7.83 9.81 -8.35
CA MET A 146 6.46 9.35 -8.12
C MET A 146 6.29 7.89 -8.56
N LYS A 147 6.76 7.53 -9.77
CA LYS A 147 6.68 6.15 -10.26
C LYS A 147 7.47 5.18 -9.38
N LYS A 148 8.64 5.58 -8.89
CA LYS A 148 9.42 4.80 -7.94
C LYS A 148 8.64 4.54 -6.64
N GLN A 149 8.04 5.58 -6.05
CA GLN A 149 7.22 5.42 -4.84
C GLN A 149 5.97 4.58 -5.10
N LEU A 150 5.32 4.73 -6.26
CA LEU A 150 4.17 3.94 -6.67
C LEU A 150 4.51 2.44 -6.73
N ASN A 151 5.68 2.08 -7.27
CA ASN A 151 6.13 0.69 -7.30
C ASN A 151 6.42 0.13 -5.89
N ILE A 152 6.85 0.97 -4.94
CA ILE A 152 7.02 0.55 -3.54
C ILE A 152 5.64 0.34 -2.89
N MET A 153 4.69 1.25 -3.12
CA MET A 153 3.31 1.10 -2.62
C MET A 153 2.65 -0.17 -3.16
N GLU A 154 2.78 -0.46 -4.47
CA GLU A 154 2.24 -1.68 -5.10
C GLU A 154 2.78 -2.97 -4.45
N LYS A 155 4.08 -3.01 -4.15
CA LYS A 155 4.70 -4.16 -3.47
C LYS A 155 4.26 -4.34 -2.02
N ASN A 156 3.75 -3.28 -1.40
CA ASN A 156 3.35 -3.24 0.00
C ASN A 156 1.84 -3.00 0.15
N ASP A 157 1.06 -3.28 -0.90
CA ASP A 157 -0.38 -3.09 -0.89
C ASP A 157 -1.06 -4.22 -0.11
N THR A 158 -1.53 -3.89 1.09
CA THR A 158 -2.30 -4.77 1.97
C THR A 158 -3.82 -4.62 1.75
N ASN A 159 -4.24 -3.84 0.75
CA ASN A 159 -5.62 -3.37 0.53
C ASN A 159 -6.18 -2.46 1.62
N LYS A 160 -5.37 -2.06 2.61
CA LYS A 160 -5.75 -1.11 3.67
C LYS A 160 -5.85 0.33 3.16
N PHE A 161 -5.08 0.66 2.12
CA PHE A 161 -4.95 2.01 1.59
C PHE A 161 -5.36 2.07 0.12
N ASP A 162 -5.78 3.25 -0.35
CA ASP A 162 -6.19 3.40 -1.75
C ASP A 162 -4.99 3.60 -2.69
N TYR A 163 -4.34 2.49 -3.05
CA TYR A 163 -3.30 2.47 -4.09
C TYR A 163 -3.82 3.00 -5.45
N LYS A 164 -5.10 2.77 -5.78
CA LYS A 164 -5.68 3.18 -7.07
C LYS A 164 -5.74 4.70 -7.17
N ALA A 165 -6.12 5.40 -6.11
CA ALA A 165 -6.10 6.86 -6.09
C ALA A 165 -4.69 7.42 -6.36
N HIS A 166 -3.63 6.83 -5.78
CA HIS A 166 -2.25 7.22 -6.07
C HIS A 166 -1.86 6.97 -7.54
N LYS A 167 -2.29 5.83 -8.09
CA LYS A 167 -2.06 5.49 -9.51
C LYS A 167 -2.78 6.45 -10.46
N GLU A 168 -3.99 6.87 -10.12
CA GLU A 168 -4.73 7.86 -10.90
C GLU A 168 -4.07 9.23 -10.84
N LEU A 169 -3.66 9.72 -9.65
CA LEU A 169 -2.93 10.98 -9.54
C LEU A 169 -1.67 10.97 -10.42
N TYR A 170 -0.88 9.89 -10.40
CA TYR A 170 0.29 9.76 -11.27
C TYR A 170 -0.07 9.89 -12.76
N LYS A 171 -1.17 9.28 -13.21
CA LYS A 171 -1.62 9.39 -14.61
C LYS A 171 -2.00 10.84 -14.96
N LYS A 172 -2.70 11.54 -14.07
CA LYS A 172 -3.12 12.94 -14.27
C LYS A 172 -1.90 13.86 -14.33
N THR A 173 -0.97 13.75 -13.38
CA THR A 173 0.30 14.50 -13.41
C THR A 173 1.11 14.21 -14.68
N LYS A 174 1.11 12.95 -15.17
CA LYS A 174 1.79 12.60 -16.42
C LYS A 174 1.14 13.25 -17.65
N LYS A 175 -0.19 13.38 -17.69
CA LYS A 175 -0.87 14.10 -18.78
C LYS A 175 -0.50 15.58 -18.79
N MET A 176 -0.47 16.21 -17.61
CA MET A 176 -0.03 17.59 -17.45
C MET A 176 1.42 17.79 -17.93
N TYR A 177 2.34 16.92 -17.51
CA TYR A 177 3.72 16.92 -18.01
C TYR A 177 3.80 16.77 -19.53
N ASN A 178 3.04 15.83 -20.10
CA ASN A 178 3.04 15.61 -21.54
C ASN A 178 2.60 16.88 -22.28
N PHE A 179 1.59 17.58 -21.76
CA PHE A 179 1.09 18.83 -22.34
C PHE A 179 2.17 19.92 -22.34
N ILE A 180 2.80 20.22 -21.21
CA ILE A 180 3.86 21.25 -21.17
C ILE A 180 5.13 20.84 -21.93
N SER A 181 5.43 19.54 -22.03
CA SER A 181 6.62 19.07 -22.77
C SER A 181 6.41 19.02 -24.29
N SER A 182 5.16 19.07 -24.72
CA SER A 182 4.76 19.01 -26.12
C SER A 182 3.39 19.71 -26.27
N PRO A 183 3.36 21.05 -26.15
CA PRO A 183 2.12 21.81 -26.22
C PRO A 183 1.37 21.56 -27.51
N TYR A 184 0.04 21.62 -27.44
CA TYR A 184 -0.82 21.54 -28.60
C TYR A 184 -2.03 22.46 -28.45
N GLY A 185 -2.65 22.80 -29.58
CA GLY A 185 -3.74 23.76 -29.65
C GLY A 185 -3.24 25.15 -30.03
N SER A 186 -4.09 26.16 -29.85
CA SER A 186 -3.77 27.56 -30.13
C SER A 186 -3.31 28.28 -28.87
N TYR A 187 -2.61 29.40 -29.06
CA TYR A 187 -2.26 30.36 -28.01
C TYR A 187 -3.46 30.69 -27.09
N LEU A 188 -4.63 30.96 -27.69
CA LEU A 188 -5.85 31.33 -26.95
C LEU A 188 -6.38 30.19 -26.06
N ASN A 189 -6.22 28.93 -26.50
CA ASN A 189 -6.75 27.77 -25.80
C ASN A 189 -5.74 27.15 -24.82
N PHE A 190 -4.46 27.52 -24.91
CA PHE A 190 -3.41 26.95 -24.07
C PHE A 190 -3.67 27.12 -22.56
N PRO A 191 -4.02 28.31 -22.03
CA PRO A 191 -4.33 28.48 -20.61
C PRO A 191 -5.54 27.65 -20.17
N SER A 192 -6.59 27.57 -20.99
CA SER A 192 -7.76 26.76 -20.68
C SER A 192 -7.47 25.26 -20.70
N ASN A 193 -6.64 24.79 -21.63
CA ASN A 193 -6.23 23.40 -21.70
C ASN A 193 -5.37 23.03 -20.50
N PHE A 194 -4.41 23.89 -20.12
CA PHE A 194 -3.58 23.69 -18.95
C PHE A 194 -4.42 23.62 -17.67
N ARG A 195 -5.35 24.57 -17.49
CA ARG A 195 -6.26 24.59 -16.35
C ARG A 195 -7.10 23.32 -16.24
N SER A 196 -7.55 22.76 -17.36
CA SER A 196 -8.25 21.46 -17.34
C SER A 196 -7.36 20.32 -16.81
N PHE A 197 -6.04 20.37 -17.00
CA PHE A 197 -5.11 19.39 -16.43
C PHE A 197 -4.84 19.64 -14.94
N GLU A 198 -4.80 20.91 -14.51
CA GLU A 198 -4.74 21.29 -13.09
C GLU A 198 -6.00 20.83 -12.34
N ASP A 199 -7.20 21.09 -12.87
CA ASP A 199 -8.45 20.64 -12.26
C ASP A 199 -8.49 19.10 -12.13
N ASP A 200 -8.05 18.39 -13.19
CA ASP A 200 -7.89 16.93 -13.21
C ASP A 200 -6.90 16.41 -12.14
N PHE A 201 -5.83 17.18 -11.89
CA PHE A 201 -4.84 16.89 -10.86
C PHE A 201 -5.42 17.11 -9.46
N ASP A 202 -6.05 18.27 -9.23
CA ASP A 202 -6.63 18.66 -7.94
C ASP A 202 -7.74 17.71 -7.50
N ASP A 203 -8.60 17.30 -8.44
CA ASP A 203 -9.63 16.29 -8.19
C ASP A 203 -8.99 14.97 -7.75
N ALA A 204 -7.96 14.49 -8.46
CA ALA A 204 -7.26 13.26 -8.09
C ALA A 204 -6.48 13.40 -6.77
N TYR A 205 -5.90 14.57 -6.50
CA TYR A 205 -5.15 14.87 -5.28
C TYR A 205 -6.06 14.90 -4.06
N SER A 206 -7.22 15.56 -4.15
CA SER A 206 -8.20 15.65 -3.07
C SER A 206 -8.73 14.28 -2.66
N ASN A 207 -8.85 13.34 -3.61
CA ASN A 207 -9.27 11.97 -3.35
C ASN A 207 -8.23 11.15 -2.57
N LEU A 208 -6.98 11.58 -2.47
CA LEU A 208 -6.00 10.96 -1.56
C LEU A 208 -6.23 11.30 -0.09
N THR A 209 -6.99 12.36 0.18
CA THR A 209 -7.18 12.93 1.51
C THR A 209 -8.59 12.71 2.09
N LYS A 210 -9.47 12.03 1.35
CA LYS A 210 -10.80 11.59 1.80
C LYS A 210 -10.72 10.22 2.45
#